data_AF-A0A512TR49-F1
#
_entry.id   AF-A0A512TR49-F1
#
_cell.length_a   1.000
_cell.length_b   1.000
_cell.length_c   1.000
_cell.angle_alpha   90.00
_cell.angle_beta   90.00
_cell.angle_gamma   90.00
#
_symmetry.space_group_name_H-M   'P 1'
#
loop_
_entity.id
_entity.type
_entity.pdbx_description
1 polymer ?
#
loop_
_entity_poly.entity_id
_entity_poly.type
_entity_poly.pdbx_seq_one_letter_code
_entity_poly.pdbx_strand_id
1 'polypeptide(L)'
;MVFEFLSQLKSETTESQFKEILKATEQDIKFNRVSFGKITSPIDFIEICTRCACLIMRLGGCDEINMEKSLDCTHQVDEIVRLVMKENYSVSQAIKIVKEKATKDTDQSSPR
;
A
#
# COMPACT_ATOMS: atom_id res chain seq x y z
N MET A 1 11.80 1.43 14.10
CA MET A 1 11.13 1.88 12.85
C MET A 1 10.87 0.72 11.88
N VAL A 2 11.83 0.30 11.03
CA VAL A 2 11.57 -0.77 10.03
C VAL A 2 11.20 -2.11 10.68
N PHE A 3 11.93 -2.52 11.73
CA PHE A 3 11.68 -3.78 12.43
C PHE A 3 10.28 -3.81 13.08
N GLU A 4 9.88 -2.71 13.74
CA GLU A 4 8.57 -2.59 14.38
C GLU A 4 7.45 -2.61 13.33
N PHE A 5 7.63 -1.89 12.22
CA PHE A 5 6.72 -1.92 11.08
C PHE A 5 6.54 -3.34 10.53
N LEU A 6 7.64 -4.06 10.28
CA LEU A 6 7.58 -5.44 9.77
C LEU A 6 6.95 -6.40 10.78
N SER A 7 7.18 -6.20 12.08
CA SER A 7 6.58 -7.00 13.14
C SER A 7 5.06 -6.80 13.17
N GLN A 8 4.61 -5.55 13.05
CA GLN A 8 3.19 -5.21 12.97
C GLN A 8 2.55 -5.77 11.69
N LEU A 9 3.17 -5.55 10.53
CA LEU A 9 2.68 -6.06 9.25
C LEU A 9 2.53 -7.58 9.25
N LYS A 10 3.50 -8.31 9.82
CA LYS A 10 3.45 -9.76 9.97
C LYS A 10 2.29 -10.22 10.86
N SER A 11 1.94 -9.46 11.90
CA SER A 11 0.82 -9.79 12.79
C SER A 11 -0.55 -9.61 12.13
N GLU A 12 -0.62 -8.81 11.07
CA GLU A 12 -1.86 -8.46 10.37
C GLU A 12 -2.06 -9.23 9.05
N THR A 13 -1.03 -9.96 8.61
CA THR A 13 -1.03 -10.69 7.33
C THR A 13 -0.85 -12.19 7.58
N THR A 14 -1.30 -13.00 6.61
CA THR A 14 -0.89 -14.41 6.60
C THR A 14 0.59 -14.53 6.26
N GLU A 15 1.24 -15.63 6.65
CA GLU A 15 2.65 -15.87 6.33
C GLU A 15 2.92 -15.83 4.82
N SER A 16 1.99 -16.33 4.00
CA SER A 16 2.11 -16.29 2.53
C SER A 16 2.08 -14.86 2.00
N GLN A 17 1.09 -14.06 2.43
CA GLN A 17 0.99 -12.66 2.04
C GLN A 17 2.21 -11.86 2.49
N PHE A 18 2.67 -12.08 3.73
CA PHE A 18 3.86 -11.41 4.25
C PHE A 18 5.11 -11.70 3.40
N LYS A 19 5.33 -12.98 3.04
CA LYS A 19 6.43 -13.38 2.16
C LYS A 19 6.32 -12.75 0.77
N GLU A 20 5.11 -12.70 0.22
CA GLU A 20 4.86 -12.08 -1.08
C GLU A 20 5.14 -10.58 -1.07
N ILE A 21 4.71 -9.88 -0.01
CA ILE A 21 4.98 -8.45 0.19
C ILE A 21 6.48 -8.18 0.24
N LEU A 22 7.21 -8.95 1.04
CA LEU A 22 8.66 -8.80 1.14
C LEU A 22 9.37 -9.08 -0.20
N LYS A 23 8.93 -10.09 -0.94
CA LYS A 23 9.48 -10.43 -2.25
C LYS A 23 9.25 -9.30 -3.25
N ALA A 24 8.04 -8.75 -3.32
CA ALA A 24 7.72 -7.63 -4.19
C ALA A 24 8.54 -6.37 -3.82
N THR A 25 8.65 -6.09 -2.52
CA THR A 25 9.46 -4.98 -2.00
C THR A 25 10.93 -5.11 -2.38
N GLU A 26 11.50 -6.32 -2.23
CA GLU A 26 12.89 -6.59 -2.59
C GLU A 26 13.13 -6.42 -4.10
N GLN A 27 12.20 -6.87 -4.94
CA GLN A 27 12.28 -6.70 -6.39
C GLN A 27 12.24 -5.23 -6.81
N ASP A 28 11.36 -4.43 -6.19
CA ASP A 28 11.25 -2.99 -6.46
C ASP A 28 12.53 -2.25 -6.06
N ILE A 29 13.07 -2.54 -4.87
CA ILE A 29 14.36 -1.98 -4.42
C ILE A 29 15.51 -2.36 -5.35
N LYS A 30 15.58 -3.63 -5.78
CA LYS A 30 16.60 -4.10 -6.73
C LYS A 30 16.47 -3.38 -8.06
N PHE A 31 15.26 -3.21 -8.58
CA PHE A 31 15.01 -2.46 -9.80
C PHE A 31 15.43 -0.99 -9.66
N ASN A 32 15.05 -0.33 -8.56
CA ASN A 32 15.43 1.05 -8.28
C ASN A 32 16.94 1.26 -8.17
N ARG A 33 17.65 0.27 -7.60
CA ARG A 33 19.11 0.31 -7.47
C ARG A 33 19.82 0.04 -8.80
N VAL A 34 19.41 -1.01 -9.53
CA VAL A 34 20.08 -1.45 -10.77
C VAL A 34 19.79 -0.49 -11.91
N SER A 35 18.55 -0.04 -12.05
CA SER A 35 18.11 0.78 -13.18
C SER A 35 18.34 2.28 -12.96
N PHE A 36 18.33 2.75 -11.70
CA PHE A 36 18.39 4.19 -11.40
C PHE A 36 19.48 4.59 -10.41
N GLY A 37 20.28 3.65 -9.90
CA GLY A 37 21.36 3.94 -8.94
C GLY A 37 20.86 4.50 -7.60
N LYS A 38 19.57 4.38 -7.29
CA LYS A 38 18.97 4.94 -6.06
C LYS A 38 19.33 4.07 -4.86
N ILE A 39 19.75 4.72 -3.77
CA ILE A 39 19.92 4.09 -2.46
C ILE A 39 18.61 4.20 -1.70
N THR A 40 18.10 3.07 -1.21
CA THR A 40 16.86 3.02 -0.43
C THR A 40 17.16 3.28 1.04
N SER A 41 16.61 4.35 1.59
CA SER A 41 16.64 4.62 3.03
C SER A 41 15.61 3.76 3.78
N PRO A 42 15.68 3.68 5.12
CA PRO A 42 14.66 3.00 5.93
C PRO A 42 13.23 3.53 5.72
N ILE A 43 13.08 4.82 5.40
CA ILE A 43 11.79 5.45 5.12
C ILE A 43 11.28 5.00 3.75
N ASP A 44 12.14 5.06 2.73
CA ASP A 44 11.80 4.59 1.37
C ASP A 44 11.41 3.10 1.38
N PHE A 45 12.08 2.29 2.22
CA PHE A 45 11.73 0.89 2.40
C PHE A 45 10.29 0.74 2.92
N ILE A 46 9.90 1.49 3.95
CA ILE A 46 8.55 1.42 4.53
C ILE A 46 7.53 1.89 3.50
N GLU A 47 7.82 2.93 2.74
CA GLU A 47 6.96 3.43 1.68
C GLU A 47 6.73 2.37 0.59
N ILE A 48 7.80 1.82 0.01
CA ILE A 48 7.72 0.76 -1.01
C ILE A 48 6.98 -0.46 -0.47
N CYS A 49 7.30 -0.89 0.75
CA CYS A 49 6.66 -2.03 1.39
C CYS A 49 5.17 -1.80 1.64
N THR A 50 4.78 -0.59 2.05
CA THR A 50 3.38 -0.19 2.23
C THR A 50 2.62 -0.25 0.90
N ARG A 51 3.22 0.22 -0.20
CA ARG A 51 2.63 0.13 -1.55
C ARG A 51 2.43 -1.33 -1.96
N CYS A 52 3.43 -2.19 -1.78
CA CYS A 52 3.32 -3.63 -2.06
C CYS A 52 2.24 -4.30 -1.18
N ALA A 53 2.18 -3.93 0.11
CA ALA A 53 1.17 -4.43 1.03
C ALA A 53 -0.25 -4.01 0.63
N CYS A 54 -0.46 -2.79 0.14
CA CYS A 54 -1.76 -2.35 -0.37
C CYS A 54 -2.25 -3.24 -1.51
N LEU A 55 -1.36 -3.55 -2.45
CA LEU A 55 -1.67 -4.40 -3.61
C LEU A 55 -2.02 -5.83 -3.18
N ILE A 56 -1.23 -6.41 -2.27
CA ILE A 56 -1.35 -7.82 -1.86
C ILE A 56 -2.46 -8.05 -0.81
N MET A 57 -2.67 -7.11 0.12
CA MET A 57 -3.69 -7.21 1.17
C MET A 57 -5.11 -6.90 0.68
N ARG A 58 -5.24 -6.26 -0.51
CA ARG A 58 -6.42 -6.09 -1.39
C ARG A 58 -6.71 -4.63 -1.75
N LEU A 59 -6.63 -4.35 -3.05
CA LEU A 59 -7.81 -4.48 -3.92
C LEU A 59 -7.62 -5.75 -4.78
N GLY A 60 -8.47 -6.76 -4.65
CA GLY A 60 -8.50 -7.86 -5.64
C GLY A 60 -9.02 -7.30 -6.97
N GLY A 61 -8.10 -6.89 -7.85
CA GLY A 61 -8.44 -6.31 -9.16
C GLY A 61 -7.44 -5.25 -9.65
N CYS A 62 -6.16 -5.60 -9.70
CA CYS A 62 -5.27 -5.02 -10.72
C CYS A 62 -4.88 -6.15 -11.68
N ASP A 63 -5.89 -6.78 -12.28
CA ASP A 63 -5.66 -7.42 -13.58
C ASP A 63 -5.24 -6.29 -14.53
N GLU A 64 -4.27 -6.56 -15.41
CA GLU A 64 -3.67 -5.64 -16.39
C GLU A 64 -4.66 -4.97 -17.38
N ILE A 65 -5.97 -5.05 -17.15
CA ILE A 65 -7.02 -4.87 -18.16
C ILE A 65 -7.76 -3.52 -18.07
N ASN A 66 -7.67 -2.72 -16.98
CA ASN A 66 -8.41 -1.45 -16.90
C ASN A 66 -7.58 -0.26 -16.41
N MET A 67 -6.92 0.40 -17.35
CA MET A 67 -6.08 1.59 -17.15
C MET A 67 -6.83 2.81 -16.59
N GLU A 68 -8.16 2.86 -16.71
CA GLU A 68 -8.97 4.02 -16.30
C GLU A 68 -9.28 4.06 -14.78
N LYS A 69 -9.18 2.91 -14.07
CA LYS A 69 -9.26 2.84 -12.59
C LYS A 69 -7.92 3.14 -11.89
N SER A 70 -6.87 3.39 -12.66
CA SER A 70 -5.49 3.50 -12.18
C SER A 70 -5.22 4.77 -11.35
N LEU A 71 -5.91 5.88 -11.62
CA LEU A 71 -5.63 7.15 -10.94
C LEU A 71 -6.22 7.19 -9.53
N ASP A 72 -7.44 6.69 -9.34
CA ASP A 72 -8.11 6.60 -8.02
C ASP A 72 -7.34 5.64 -7.09
N CYS A 73 -6.85 4.52 -7.63
CA CYS A 73 -6.01 3.59 -6.88
C CYS A 73 -4.69 4.23 -6.43
N THR A 74 -4.12 5.16 -7.21
CA THR A 74 -2.86 5.85 -6.85
C THR A 74 -3.09 6.86 -5.73
N HIS A 75 -4.16 7.66 -5.80
CA HIS A 75 -4.51 8.61 -4.73
C HIS A 75 -4.84 7.91 -3.40
N GLN A 76 -5.55 6.77 -3.46
CA GLN A 76 -5.84 5.96 -2.29
C GLN A 76 -4.57 5.38 -1.67
N VAL A 77 -3.63 4.90 -2.48
CA VAL A 77 -2.34 4.38 -2.01
C VAL A 77 -1.50 5.49 -1.39
N ASP A 78 -1.45 6.67 -2.00
CA ASP A 78 -0.73 7.83 -1.44
C ASP A 78 -1.30 8.26 -0.09
N GLU A 79 -2.63 8.25 0.07
CA GLU A 79 -3.29 8.53 1.35
C GLU A 79 -2.99 7.45 2.40
N ILE A 80 -2.94 6.16 2.01
CA ILE A 80 -2.54 5.08 2.91
C ILE A 80 -1.09 5.25 3.36
N VAL A 81 -0.17 5.54 2.44
CA VAL A 81 1.24 5.83 2.77
C VAL A 81 1.31 7.01 3.73
N ARG A 82 0.54 8.08 3.48
CA ARG A 82 0.48 9.25 4.37
C ARG A 82 0.01 8.87 5.78
N LEU A 83 -1.05 8.07 5.91
CA LEU A 83 -1.59 7.62 7.20
C LEU A 83 -0.58 6.74 7.95
N VAL A 84 0.10 5.83 7.25
CA VAL A 84 1.12 4.95 7.86
C VAL A 84 2.34 5.75 8.30
N MET A 85 2.83 6.67 7.47
CA MET A 85 4.10 7.36 7.72
C MET A 85 3.98 8.59 8.62
N LYS A 86 2.88 9.36 8.53
CA LYS A 86 2.71 10.61 9.28
C LYS A 86 1.84 10.44 10.53
N GLU A 87 0.86 9.55 10.46
CA GLU A 87 -0.12 9.35 11.53
C GLU A 87 0.09 8.02 12.28
N ASN A 88 1.11 7.24 11.88
CA ASN A 88 1.55 6.02 12.56
C ASN A 88 0.46 4.94 12.68
N TYR A 89 -0.46 4.92 11.72
CA TYR A 89 -1.45 3.85 11.57
C TYR A 89 -0.81 2.57 11.05
N SER A 90 -1.41 1.44 11.39
CA SER A 90 -1.08 0.19 10.72
C SER A 90 -1.58 0.16 9.28
N VAL A 91 -0.95 -0.66 8.43
CA VAL A 91 -1.34 -0.78 7.02
C VAL A 91 -2.82 -1.22 6.92
N SER A 92 -3.25 -2.17 7.75
CA SER A 92 -4.65 -2.62 7.76
C SER A 92 -5.61 -1.52 8.19
N GLN A 93 -5.25 -0.73 9.21
CA GLN A 93 -6.07 0.39 9.69
C GLN A 93 -6.20 1.47 8.61
N ALA A 94 -5.11 1.85 7.97
CA ALA A 94 -5.09 2.84 6.90
C ALA A 94 -5.93 2.40 5.70
N ILE A 95 -5.79 1.13 5.27
CA ILE A 95 -6.63 0.55 4.20
C ILE A 95 -8.12 0.63 4.57
N LYS A 96 -8.48 0.31 5.82
CA LYS A 96 -9.87 0.37 6.27
C LYS A 96 -10.42 1.80 6.23
N ILE A 97 -9.67 2.77 6.73
CA ILE A 97 -10.07 4.19 6.74
C ILE A 97 -10.32 4.69 5.31
N VAL A 98 -9.41 4.40 4.38
CA VAL A 98 -9.53 4.86 3.00
C VAL A 98 -10.71 4.19 2.28
N LYS A 99 -10.95 2.90 2.52
CA LYS A 99 -12.14 2.19 2.00
C LYS A 99 -13.45 2.79 2.52
N GLU A 100 -13.53 3.10 3.82
CA GLU A 100 -14.72 3.71 4.41
C GLU A 100 -15.01 5.12 3.85
N LYS A 101 -13.97 5.92 3.58
CA LYS A 101 -14.12 7.23 2.91
C LYS A 101 -14.73 7.06 1.51
N ALA A 102 -14.19 6.16 0.70
CA ALA A 102 -14.68 5.91 -0.67
C ALA A 102 -16.16 5.48 -0.72
N THR A 103 -16.63 4.72 0.27
CA THR A 103 -18.05 4.31 0.34
C THR A 103 -19.00 5.45 0.70
N LYS A 104 -18.57 6.41 1.53
CA LYS A 104 -19.43 7.52 1.99
C LYS A 104 -19.67 8.57 0.91
N ASP A 105 -18.72 8.75 0.00
CA ASP A 105 -18.84 9.69 -1.12
C ASP A 105 -19.84 9.20 -2.19
N THR A 106 -20.16 7.91 -2.23
CA THR A 106 -21.10 7.32 -3.20
C THR A 106 -22.58 7.55 -2.79
N ASP A 107 -22.88 7.55 -1.49
CA ASP A 107 -24.26 7.64 -0.97
C ASP A 107 -24.87 9.06 -1.01
N GLN A 108 -24.10 10.11 -1.30
CA GLN A 108 -24.63 11.49 -1.44
C GLN A 108 -25.10 11.86 -2.85
N SER A 109 -25.06 10.93 -3.81
CA SER A 109 -25.57 11.14 -5.17
C SER A 109 -26.99 10.56 -5.38
N SER A 110 -27.94 10.85 -4.48
CA SER A 110 -29.36 10.65 -4.80
C SER A 110 -29.84 11.78 -5.72
N PRO A 111 -30.39 11.48 -6.91
CA PRO A 111 -30.96 12.51 -7.78
C PRO A 111 -32.21 13.09 -7.12
N ARG A 112 -32.25 14.42 -7.03
CA ARG A 112 -33.50 15.17 -6.82
C ARG A 112 -34.34 15.18 -8.08
#